data_AF-A0A662CR76-F1
#
_entry.id   AF-A0A662CR76-F1
#
_cell.length_a   1.000
_cell.length_b   1.000
_cell.length_c   1.000
_cell.angle_alpha   90.00
_cell.angle_beta   90.00
_cell.angle_gamma   90.00
#
_symmetry.space_group_name_H-M   'P 1'
#
loop_
_entity.id
_entity.type
_entity.pdbx_description
1 polymer ?
#
loop_
_entity_poly.entity_id
_entity_poly.type
_entity_poly.pdbx_seq_one_letter_code
_entity_poly.pdbx_strand_id
1 'polypeptide(L)'
;MVLGIDPGSICMGYAILSFQQVRLASGTLKLGKKRSLAEKTAAVFTLVKALIQEHGVQEVAMEEFFYHKDPRALARISHCRGAAMAAAALEGIP
;
A
#
# COMPACT_ATOMS: atom_id res chain seq x y z
N MET A 1 -15.21 -2.30 5.24
CA MET A 1 -13.85 -2.35 5.81
C MET A 1 -12.92 -1.64 4.87
N VAL A 2 -12.15 -0.68 5.38
CA VAL A 2 -11.28 0.18 4.57
C VAL A 2 -9.83 -0.15 4.87
N LEU A 3 -9.04 -0.37 3.83
CA LEU A 3 -7.59 -0.52 3.93
C LEU A 3 -6.92 0.84 3.67
N GLY A 4 -6.38 1.46 4.71
CA GLY A 4 -5.51 2.63 4.59
C GLY A 4 -4.07 2.21 4.34
N ILE A 5 -3.41 2.87 3.37
CA ILE A 5 -2.01 2.64 3.00
C ILE A 5 -1.24 3.96 3.08
N ASP A 6 -0.10 3.92 3.77
CA ASP A 6 0.95 4.93 3.76
C ASP A 6 2.09 4.41 2.86
N PRO A 7 2.12 4.78 1.56
CA PRO A 7 3.04 4.23 0.59
C PRO A 7 4.46 4.76 0.80
N GLY A 8 5.42 3.86 0.93
CA GLY A 8 6.83 4.22 1.00
C GLY A 8 7.73 3.24 0.26
N SER A 9 8.89 3.71 -0.18
CA SER A 9 9.85 2.92 -0.97
C SER A 9 10.86 2.12 -0.12
N ILE A 10 10.83 2.30 1.20
CA ILE A 10 11.68 1.60 2.19
C ILE A 10 10.82 0.87 3.22
N CYS A 11 9.75 1.51 3.66
CA CYS A 11 8.74 0.95 4.55
C CYS A 11 7.39 1.46 4.07
N MET A 12 6.37 0.60 4.07
CA MET A 12 4.98 0.97 3.77
C MET A 12 4.12 0.62 4.98
N GLY A 13 3.39 1.59 5.51
CA GLY A 13 2.43 1.37 6.59
C GLY A 13 1.07 0.96 6.04
N TYR A 14 0.33 0.16 6.78
CA TYR A 14 -1.07 -0.12 6.45
C TYR A 14 -1.92 -0.34 7.70
N ALA A 15 -3.21 -0.06 7.58
CA ALA A 15 -4.22 -0.37 8.59
C ALA A 15 -5.55 -0.72 7.95
N ILE A 16 -6.28 -1.65 8.55
CA ILE A 16 -7.63 -2.03 8.16
C ILE A 16 -8.58 -1.57 9.27
N LEU A 17 -9.55 -0.75 8.90
CA LEU A 17 -10.51 -0.15 9.81
C LEU A 17 -11.93 -0.59 9.43
N SER A 18 -12.81 -0.67 10.42
CA SER A 18 -14.23 -0.91 10.22
C SER A 18 -15.06 0.15 10.94
N PHE A 19 -16.26 0.43 10.45
CA PHE A 19 -17.17 1.36 11.13
C PHE A 19 -17.60 0.86 12.51
N GLN A 20 -17.70 -0.47 12.70
CA GLN A 20 -18.06 -1.07 13.98
C GLN A 20 -16.87 -1.30 14.92
N GLN A 21 -15.65 -1.40 14.37
CA GLN A 21 -14.42 -1.64 15.14
C GLN A 21 -13.30 -0.75 14.60
N VAL A 22 -12.79 0.13 15.47
CA VAL A 22 -11.86 1.21 15.08
C VAL A 22 -10.61 0.69 14.40
N ARG A 23 -10.12 -0.53 14.71
CA ARG A 23 -8.95 -1.14 14.05
C ARG A 23 -9.02 -2.66 14.07
N LEU A 24 -9.04 -3.27 12.90
CA LEU A 24 -9.07 -4.72 12.71
C LEU A 24 -7.67 -5.31 12.55
N ALA A 25 -6.83 -4.66 11.75
CA ALA A 25 -5.45 -5.09 11.51
C ALA A 25 -4.59 -3.88 11.15
N SER A 26 -3.28 -4.02 11.30
CA SER A 26 -2.31 -3.04 10.79
C SER A 26 -0.91 -3.60 10.85
N GLY A 27 -0.02 -3.06 10.05
CA GLY A 27 1.37 -3.47 10.07
C GLY A 27 2.25 -2.55 9.26
N THR A 28 3.49 -3.00 9.08
CA THR A 28 4.47 -2.34 8.23
C THR A 28 5.13 -3.36 7.32
N LEU A 29 5.15 -3.07 6.02
CA LEU A 29 5.92 -3.82 5.05
C LEU A 29 7.32 -3.22 4.95
N LYS A 30 8.32 -3.93 5.45
CA LYS A 30 9.73 -3.54 5.32
C LYS A 30 10.26 -3.95 3.95
N LEU A 31 10.40 -2.97 3.06
CA LEU A 31 10.96 -3.13 1.71
C LEU A 31 12.48 -3.01 1.70
N GLY A 32 13.04 -2.19 2.59
CA GLY A 32 14.48 -1.98 2.73
C GLY A 32 15.13 -1.23 1.56
N LYS A 33 16.42 -0.94 1.70
CA LYS A 33 17.20 -0.21 0.68
C LYS A 33 17.80 -1.12 -0.41
N LYS A 34 18.03 -2.40 -0.10
CA LYS A 34 18.76 -3.35 -0.96
C LYS A 34 17.90 -3.99 -2.04
N ARG A 35 16.57 -4.05 -1.86
CA ARG A 35 15.66 -4.59 -2.87
C ARG A 35 15.62 -3.68 -4.11
N SER A 36 15.61 -4.30 -5.27
CA SER A 36 15.31 -3.66 -6.55
C SER A 36 13.88 -3.08 -6.56
N LEU A 37 13.62 -2.16 -7.48
CA LEU A 37 12.29 -1.57 -7.61
C LEU A 37 11.22 -2.63 -7.94
N ALA A 38 11.54 -3.58 -8.82
CA ALA A 38 10.64 -4.66 -9.20
C ALA A 38 10.26 -5.56 -8.02
N GLU A 39 11.24 -5.95 -7.18
CA GLU A 39 10.97 -6.72 -5.95
C GLU A 39 10.08 -5.94 -4.98
N LYS A 40 10.25 -4.62 -4.89
CA LYS A 40 9.44 -3.78 -4.01
C LYS A 40 8.00 -3.69 -4.50
N THR A 41 7.79 -3.42 -5.79
CA THR A 41 6.45 -3.36 -6.37
C THR A 41 5.74 -4.70 -6.28
N ALA A 42 6.46 -5.81 -6.52
CA ALA A 42 5.90 -7.15 -6.34
C ALA A 42 5.47 -7.40 -4.89
N ALA A 43 6.33 -7.08 -3.92
CA ALA A 43 6.00 -7.24 -2.49
C ALA A 43 4.78 -6.40 -2.07
N VAL A 44 4.67 -5.16 -2.56
CA VAL A 44 3.50 -4.30 -2.29
C VAL A 44 2.24 -4.91 -2.90
N PHE A 45 2.27 -5.27 -4.18
CA PHE A 45 1.13 -5.87 -4.87
C PHE A 45 0.64 -7.13 -4.16
N THR A 46 1.55 -8.05 -3.85
CA THR A 46 1.22 -9.32 -3.19
C THR A 46 0.61 -9.10 -1.82
N LEU A 47 1.18 -8.18 -1.01
CA LEU A 47 0.63 -7.89 0.31
C LEU A 47 -0.76 -7.26 0.22
N VAL A 48 -0.96 -6.26 -0.64
CA VAL A 48 -2.25 -5.57 -0.76
C VAL A 48 -3.33 -6.54 -1.21
N LYS A 49 -3.06 -7.37 -2.23
CA LYS A 49 -3.98 -8.43 -2.67
C LYS A 49 -4.33 -9.38 -1.53
N ALA A 50 -3.34 -9.86 -0.78
CA ALA A 50 -3.57 -10.75 0.35
C ALA A 50 -4.45 -10.11 1.42
N LEU A 51 -4.17 -8.87 1.82
CA LEU A 51 -4.95 -8.14 2.81
C LEU A 51 -6.40 -7.92 2.36
N ILE A 52 -6.62 -7.63 1.06
CA ILE A 52 -7.97 -7.47 0.50
C ILE A 52 -8.74 -8.79 0.62
N GLN A 53 -8.13 -9.90 0.21
CA GLN A 53 -8.77 -11.21 0.18
C GLN A 53 -9.01 -11.78 1.59
N GLU A 54 -8.04 -11.66 2.49
CA GLU A 54 -8.11 -12.20 3.85
C GLU A 54 -9.15 -11.45 4.71
N HIS A 55 -9.23 -10.14 4.56
CA HIS A 55 -10.08 -9.31 5.41
C HIS A 55 -11.36 -8.82 4.73
N GLY A 56 -11.62 -9.17 3.46
CA GLY A 56 -12.81 -8.71 2.74
C GLY A 56 -12.88 -7.19 2.62
N VAL A 57 -11.75 -6.56 2.33
CA VAL A 57 -11.64 -5.10 2.16
C VAL A 57 -12.57 -4.63 1.04
N GLN A 58 -13.23 -3.49 1.24
CA GLN A 58 -14.23 -2.95 0.31
C GLN A 58 -13.80 -1.62 -0.31
N GLU A 59 -12.82 -0.94 0.28
CA GLU A 59 -12.23 0.30 -0.25
C GLU A 59 -10.76 0.39 0.17
N VAL A 60 -9.93 0.99 -0.68
CA VAL A 60 -8.52 1.26 -0.38
C VAL A 60 -8.27 2.77 -0.37
N ALA A 61 -7.87 3.30 0.79
CA ALA A 61 -7.47 4.69 0.94
C ALA A 61 -5.94 4.84 0.90
N MET A 62 -5.45 5.81 0.13
CA MET A 62 -4.04 6.17 0.05
C MET A 62 -3.88 7.68 0.18
N GLU A 63 -2.84 8.13 0.84
CA GLU A 63 -2.49 9.55 0.87
C GLU A 63 -2.12 10.11 -0.52
N GLU A 64 -2.38 11.41 -0.70
CA GLU A 64 -1.88 12.18 -1.84
C GLU A 64 -0.41 12.56 -1.61
N PHE A 65 0.34 12.69 -2.70
CA PHE A 65 1.71 13.16 -2.64
C PHE A 65 1.74 14.66 -2.28
N PHE A 66 2.34 15.02 -1.15
CA PHE A 66 2.73 16.39 -0.89
C PHE A 66 4.21 16.60 -1.24
N TYR A 67 4.52 17.76 -1.83
CA TYR A 67 5.82 18.20 -2.37
C TYR A 67 7.04 17.45 -1.81
N HIS A 68 7.75 16.72 -2.67
CA HIS A 68 8.98 16.01 -2.33
C HIS A 68 10.21 16.76 -2.84
N LYS A 69 11.13 17.12 -1.93
CA LYS A 69 12.41 17.75 -2.29
C LYS A 69 13.30 16.89 -3.19
N ASP A 70 13.14 15.56 -3.17
CA ASP A 70 13.89 14.61 -4.01
C ASP A 70 12.96 13.92 -5.03
N PRO A 71 13.02 14.31 -6.32
CA PRO A 71 12.25 13.70 -7.40
C PRO A 71 12.50 12.19 -7.55
N ARG A 72 13.71 11.71 -7.24
CA ARG A 72 14.03 10.27 -7.35
C ARG A 72 13.36 9.48 -6.25
N ALA A 73 13.24 10.06 -5.05
CA ALA A 73 12.48 9.44 -3.96
C ALA A 73 11.00 9.38 -4.29
N LEU A 74 10.44 10.47 -4.84
CA LEU A 74 9.05 10.52 -5.29
C LEU A 74 8.77 9.42 -6.32
N ALA A 75 9.59 9.33 -7.38
CA ALA A 75 9.42 8.30 -8.41
C ALA A 75 9.36 6.87 -7.81
N ARG A 76 10.29 6.52 -6.91
CA ARG A 76 10.30 5.20 -6.26
C ARG A 76 9.02 4.92 -5.45
N ILE A 77 8.50 5.93 -4.76
CA ILE A 77 7.25 5.79 -4.00
C ILE A 77 6.06 5.66 -4.97
N SER A 78 6.02 6.44 -6.06
CA SER A 78 4.97 6.37 -7.09
C SER A 78 4.85 4.98 -7.70
N HIS A 79 5.96 4.27 -7.93
CA HIS A 79 5.92 2.89 -8.40
C HIS A 79 5.28 1.93 -7.37
N CYS A 80 5.64 2.06 -6.08
CA CYS A 80 5.05 1.25 -5.02
C CYS A 80 3.55 1.53 -4.88
N ARG A 81 3.15 2.81 -4.90
CA ARG A 81 1.74 3.22 -4.90
C ARG A 81 0.98 2.66 -6.10
N GLY A 82 1.56 2.74 -7.31
CA GLY A 82 0.96 2.17 -8.51
C GLY A 82 0.73 0.65 -8.41
N ALA A 83 1.65 -0.07 -7.75
CA ALA A 83 1.47 -1.49 -7.48
C ALA A 83 0.31 -1.78 -6.51
N ALA A 84 0.14 -0.96 -5.47
CA ALA A 84 -1.00 -1.05 -4.57
C ALA A 84 -2.32 -0.76 -5.29
N MET A 85 -2.36 0.29 -6.12
CA MET A 85 -3.52 0.63 -6.94
C MET A 85 -3.90 -0.49 -7.91
N ALA A 86 -2.90 -1.10 -8.57
CA ALA A 86 -3.14 -2.21 -9.49
C ALA A 86 -3.71 -3.44 -8.76
N ALA A 87 -3.23 -3.74 -7.55
CA ALA A 87 -3.78 -4.82 -6.74
C ALA A 87 -5.25 -4.56 -6.35
N ALA A 88 -5.57 -3.35 -5.89
CA ALA A 88 -6.95 -2.97 -5.57
C ALA A 88 -7.88 -3.06 -6.79
N ALA A 89 -7.47 -2.49 -7.92
CA ALA A 89 -8.25 -2.48 -9.15
C ALA A 89 -8.51 -3.89 -9.69
N LEU A 90 -7.54 -4.81 -9.61
CA LEU A 90 -7.72 -6.20 -10.06
C LEU A 90 -8.67 -7.01 -9.18
N GLU A 91 -8.82 -6.64 -7.90
CA GLU A 91 -9.82 -7.23 -7.01
C GLU A 91 -11.17 -6.50 -7.07
N GLY A 92 -11.31 -5.50 -7.97
CA GLY A 92 -12.54 -4.71 -8.13
C GLY A 92 -12.82 -3.75 -6.97
N ILE A 93 -11.78 -3.38 -6.22
CA ILE A 93 -11.88 -2.50 -5.05
C ILE A 93 -11.56 -1.05 -5.47
N PRO A 94 -12.43 -0.08 -5.15
CA PRO A 94 -12.18 1.34 -5.39
C PRO A 94 -11.06 1.91 -4.51
#